data_AF-A0A6A4VRN3-F1
#
_entry.id   AF-A0A6A4VRN3-F1
#
_cell.length_a   1.000
_cell.length_b   1.000
_cell.length_c   1.000
_cell.angle_alpha   90.00
_cell.angle_beta   90.00
_cell.angle_gamma   90.00
#
_symmetry.space_group_name_H-M   'P 1'
#
loop_
_entity.id
_entity.type
_entity.pdbx_description
1 polymer ?
#
loop_
_entity_poly.entity_id
_entity_poly.type
_entity_poly.pdbx_seq_one_letter_code
_entity_poly.pdbx_strand_id
1 'polypeptide(L)'
;MTVLCGDDASGYHIGYFRDEPSELPVQVVANSAEKNGTFSVLGDNLFAAVHKLVSTQLGSAEGGEKVALSHLQKELRSWAGRCSFTLDTRTAAMKQRDKLVLGKTLQGLGVVVPYDKEHDVGYRNVPETHETLRKMMKRVVEAKTDEQKDAALDKLQEVIQDVQFANDEGDPGMGLEFGLDVFGYGGEALHNTVRHVLLLAYDLLNRPVSAQILRVRN
;
A
#
# COMPACT_ATOMS: atom_id res chain seq x y z
N MET A 1 1.01 1.37 8.93
CA MET A 1 0.86 1.16 10.39
C MET A 1 -0.44 1.77 10.87
N THR A 2 -1.38 0.93 11.29
CA THR A 2 -2.70 1.37 11.77
C THR A 2 -2.60 2.16 13.06
N VAL A 3 -3.39 3.23 13.17
CA VAL A 3 -3.48 4.10 14.36
C VAL A 3 -4.91 4.46 14.76
N LEU A 4 -5.89 4.29 13.86
CA LEU A 4 -7.31 4.43 14.18
C LEU A 4 -8.08 3.26 13.54
N CYS A 5 -9.05 2.74 14.26
CA CYS A 5 -10.02 1.75 13.77
C CYS A 5 -11.40 2.39 13.72
N GLY A 6 -12.21 2.00 12.73
CA GLY A 6 -13.58 2.45 12.56
C GLY A 6 -14.55 1.28 12.61
N ASP A 7 -15.31 1.10 11.52
CA ASP A 7 -16.28 0.02 11.40
C ASP A 7 -15.61 -1.36 11.28
N ASP A 8 -15.81 -2.21 12.28
CA ASP A 8 -15.25 -3.57 12.33
C ASP A 8 -15.82 -4.47 11.22
N ALA A 9 -17.09 -4.26 10.80
CA ALA A 9 -17.72 -5.11 9.79
C ALA A 9 -17.06 -4.98 8.40
N SER A 10 -16.61 -3.77 8.05
CA SER A 10 -15.81 -3.55 6.83
C SER A 10 -14.31 -3.64 7.06
N GLY A 11 -13.86 -3.82 8.31
CA GLY A 11 -12.46 -3.71 8.69
C GLY A 11 -11.88 -2.33 8.37
N TYR A 12 -12.66 -1.26 8.49
CA TYR A 12 -12.20 0.09 8.17
C TYR A 12 -11.15 0.57 9.20
N HIS A 13 -10.00 1.00 8.70
CA HIS A 13 -8.92 1.48 9.53
C HIS A 13 -8.10 2.55 8.83
N ILE A 14 -7.44 3.39 9.63
CA ILE A 14 -6.55 4.46 9.16
C ILE A 14 -5.16 4.23 9.72
N GLY A 15 -4.15 4.43 8.88
CA GLY A 15 -2.77 4.23 9.23
C GLY A 15 -1.80 5.22 8.58
N TYR A 16 -0.64 5.36 9.21
CA TYR A 16 0.51 6.00 8.60
C TYR A 16 1.15 5.06 7.57
N PHE A 17 1.44 5.60 6.39
CA PHE A 17 2.19 4.92 5.34
C PHE A 17 3.61 5.48 5.27
N ARG A 18 4.59 4.59 5.17
CA ARG A 18 6.02 4.90 5.06
C ARG A 18 6.56 4.15 3.85
N ASP A 19 7.30 4.85 2.99
CA ASP A 19 8.07 4.21 1.93
C ASP A 19 9.28 3.46 2.52
N GLU A 20 9.91 4.07 3.52
CA GLU A 20 11.06 3.54 4.25
C GLU A 20 10.73 3.46 5.76
N PRO A 21 10.85 2.28 6.41
CA PRO A 21 10.57 2.13 7.84
C PRO A 21 11.30 3.11 8.77
N SER A 22 12.52 3.49 8.42
CA SER A 22 13.35 4.41 9.19
C SER A 22 12.96 5.89 9.02
N GLU A 23 12.18 6.23 8.00
CA GLU A 23 11.75 7.60 7.71
C GLU A 23 10.36 7.91 8.27
N LEU A 24 10.03 9.19 8.43
CA LEU A 24 8.70 9.65 8.83
C LEU A 24 7.61 9.24 7.83
N PRO A 25 6.34 9.10 8.26
CA PRO A 25 5.24 8.81 7.35
C PRO A 25 5.11 9.86 6.25
N VAL A 26 4.95 9.41 5.02
CA VAL A 26 4.75 10.27 3.84
C VAL A 26 3.29 10.64 3.62
N GLN A 27 2.37 9.83 4.14
CA GLN A 27 0.93 10.05 4.04
C GLN A 27 0.15 9.23 5.08
N VAL A 28 -1.08 9.66 5.34
CA VAL A 28 -2.10 8.90 6.07
C VAL A 28 -3.06 8.29 5.06
N VAL A 29 -3.32 7.00 5.22
CA VAL A 29 -4.15 6.20 4.32
C VAL A 29 -5.24 5.46 5.09
N ALA A 30 -6.33 5.16 4.41
CA ALA A 30 -7.39 4.27 4.89
C ALA A 30 -7.54 3.05 4.01
N ASN A 31 -7.96 1.95 4.62
CA ASN A 31 -8.37 0.73 3.92
C ASN A 31 -9.59 0.11 4.63
N SER A 32 -10.39 -0.63 3.88
CA SER A 32 -11.44 -1.52 4.39
C SER A 32 -11.02 -2.95 4.09
N ALA A 33 -10.45 -3.63 5.08
CA ALA A 33 -9.76 -4.90 4.90
C ALA A 33 -10.67 -6.00 4.33
N GLU A 34 -11.97 -5.98 4.68
CA GLU A 34 -12.95 -6.96 4.22
C GLU A 34 -13.45 -6.70 2.79
N LYS A 35 -13.04 -5.58 2.17
CA LYS A 35 -13.47 -5.22 0.80
C LYS A 35 -12.41 -5.52 -0.24
N ASN A 36 -11.17 -5.05 -0.04
CA ASN A 36 -10.05 -5.21 -0.97
C ASN A 36 -8.73 -4.70 -0.36
N GLY A 37 -7.60 -4.97 -1.03
CA GLY A 37 -6.27 -4.47 -0.66
C GLY A 37 -5.91 -3.06 -1.16
N THR A 38 -6.88 -2.21 -1.51
CA THR A 38 -6.59 -0.84 -2.01
C THR A 38 -6.65 0.21 -0.92
N PHE A 39 -5.82 1.24 -1.04
CA PHE A 39 -5.75 2.32 -0.05
C PHE A 39 -6.27 3.65 -0.60
N SER A 40 -7.00 4.37 0.25
CA SER A 40 -7.41 5.75 0.02
C SER A 40 -6.51 6.71 0.78
N VAL A 41 -5.88 7.65 0.08
CA VAL A 41 -5.07 8.68 0.71
C VAL A 41 -5.95 9.75 1.36
N LEU A 42 -5.66 10.08 2.62
CA LEU A 42 -6.46 11.01 3.43
C LEU A 42 -5.77 12.35 3.72
N GLY A 43 -4.46 12.45 3.52
CA GLY A 43 -3.64 13.65 3.78
C GLY A 43 -2.24 13.24 4.22
N ASP A 44 -1.41 14.19 4.67
CA ASP A 44 -0.07 13.91 5.21
C ASP A 44 -0.01 13.85 6.74
N ASN A 45 -1.13 14.09 7.42
CA ASN A 45 -1.24 14.06 8.88
C ASN A 45 -2.63 13.61 9.35
N LEU A 46 -2.75 13.23 10.62
CA LEU A 46 -4.01 12.71 11.18
C LEU A 46 -5.12 13.76 11.26
N PHE A 47 -4.79 15.06 11.43
CA PHE A 47 -5.81 16.10 11.47
C PHE A 47 -6.49 16.25 10.11
N ALA A 48 -5.72 16.25 9.02
CA ALA A 48 -6.26 16.21 7.64
C ALA A 48 -7.13 14.96 7.42
N ALA A 49 -6.68 13.79 7.89
CA ALA A 49 -7.41 12.55 7.72
C ALA A 49 -8.76 12.53 8.46
N VAL A 50 -8.77 12.93 9.74
CA VAL A 50 -10.00 13.04 10.53
C VAL A 50 -10.89 14.15 9.98
N HIS A 51 -10.31 15.28 9.54
CA HIS A 51 -11.08 16.37 8.93
C HIS A 51 -11.80 15.90 7.67
N LYS A 52 -11.14 15.14 6.80
CA LYS A 52 -11.75 14.52 5.61
C LYS A 52 -12.90 13.60 6.00
N LEU A 53 -12.69 12.71 6.98
CA LEU A 53 -13.72 11.78 7.46
C LEU A 53 -14.95 12.51 8.00
N VAL A 54 -14.75 13.47 8.90
CA VAL A 54 -15.84 14.30 9.46
C VAL A 54 -16.57 15.03 8.33
N SER A 55 -15.84 15.59 7.36
CA SER A 55 -16.44 16.30 6.23
C SER A 55 -17.29 15.38 5.34
N THR A 56 -16.86 14.14 5.11
CA THR A 56 -17.63 13.14 4.37
C THR A 56 -18.91 12.76 5.12
N GLN A 57 -18.81 12.46 6.42
CA GLN A 57 -19.98 12.10 7.24
C GLN A 57 -20.98 13.26 7.36
N LEU A 58 -20.48 14.50 7.46
CA LEU A 58 -21.32 15.70 7.52
C LEU A 58 -22.18 15.88 6.26
N GLY A 59 -21.73 15.36 5.11
CA GLY A 59 -22.48 15.40 3.84
C GLY A 59 -23.78 14.60 3.87
N SER A 60 -23.88 13.58 4.73
CA SER A 60 -25.06 12.72 4.89
C SER A 60 -25.71 12.79 6.28
N ALA A 61 -25.12 13.54 7.22
CA ALA A 61 -25.62 13.64 8.59
C ALA A 61 -26.84 14.56 8.70
N GLU A 62 -27.75 14.21 9.63
CA GLU A 62 -28.98 14.95 9.90
C GLU A 62 -29.14 15.25 11.41
N GLY A 63 -30.05 16.18 11.74
CA GLY A 63 -30.42 16.48 13.12
C GLY A 63 -29.23 16.74 14.07
N GLY A 64 -29.25 16.09 15.22
CA GLY A 64 -28.23 16.26 16.27
C GLY A 64 -26.83 15.80 15.86
N GLU A 65 -26.71 14.78 15.01
CA GLU A 65 -25.42 14.30 14.50
C GLU A 65 -24.74 15.39 13.66
N LYS A 66 -25.49 16.04 12.76
CA LYS A 66 -24.97 17.14 11.95
C LYS A 66 -24.44 18.29 12.82
N VAL A 67 -25.14 18.62 13.91
CA VAL A 67 -24.71 19.65 14.85
C VAL A 67 -23.40 19.24 15.55
N ALA A 68 -23.32 18.00 16.04
CA ALA A 68 -22.12 17.48 16.71
C ALA A 68 -20.91 17.43 15.77
N LEU A 69 -21.07 16.91 14.55
CA LEU A 69 -20.01 16.84 13.54
C LEU A 69 -19.55 18.23 13.09
N SER A 70 -20.47 19.19 12.95
CA SER A 70 -20.13 20.58 12.61
C SER A 70 -19.28 21.24 13.71
N HIS A 71 -19.65 21.01 14.97
CA HIS A 71 -18.89 21.49 16.12
C HIS A 71 -17.49 20.87 16.15
N LEU A 72 -17.39 19.55 16.01
CA LEU A 72 -16.12 18.83 15.94
C LEU A 72 -15.23 19.36 14.80
N GLN A 73 -15.80 19.56 13.60
CA GLN A 73 -15.05 20.08 12.46
C GLN A 73 -14.47 21.47 12.75
N LYS A 74 -15.21 22.32 13.45
CA LYS A 74 -14.77 23.67 13.83
C LYS A 74 -13.61 23.62 14.85
N GLU A 75 -13.75 22.80 15.90
CA GLU A 75 -12.70 22.61 16.91
C GLU A 75 -11.43 22.04 16.28
N LEU A 76 -11.58 21.05 15.39
CA LEU A 76 -10.47 20.44 14.66
C LEU A 76 -9.71 21.47 13.80
N ARG A 77 -10.44 22.32 13.05
CA ARG A 77 -9.84 23.41 12.25
C ARG A 77 -9.11 24.43 13.12
N SER A 78 -9.71 24.82 14.24
CA SER A 78 -9.11 25.77 15.19
C SER A 78 -7.82 25.21 15.78
N TRP A 79 -7.82 23.94 16.21
CA TRP A 79 -6.62 23.29 16.75
C TRP A 79 -5.54 23.10 15.67
N ALA A 80 -5.89 22.58 14.49
CA ALA A 80 -4.95 22.40 13.39
C ALA A 80 -4.29 23.72 12.99
N GLY A 81 -5.06 24.82 12.90
CA GLY A 81 -4.53 26.15 12.64
C GLY A 81 -3.56 26.63 13.71
N ARG A 82 -3.89 26.46 15.00
CA ARG A 82 -2.98 26.81 16.12
C ARG A 82 -1.68 26.01 16.09
N CYS A 83 -1.74 24.73 15.75
CA CYS A 83 -0.58 23.84 15.67
C CYS A 83 0.11 23.86 14.30
N SER A 84 -0.35 24.68 13.35
CA SER A 84 0.17 24.76 11.99
C SER A 84 0.15 23.43 11.22
N PHE A 85 -0.87 22.60 11.47
CA PHE A 85 -1.18 21.43 10.64
C PHE A 85 -2.07 21.83 9.47
N THR A 86 -1.67 21.45 8.25
CA THR A 86 -2.56 21.57 7.09
C THR A 86 -3.69 20.54 7.15
N LEU A 87 -4.85 20.91 6.62
CA LEU A 87 -5.99 20.00 6.43
C LEU A 87 -6.17 19.59 4.96
N ASP A 88 -5.21 19.95 4.11
CA ASP A 88 -5.22 19.56 2.72
C ASP A 88 -5.07 18.04 2.57
N THR A 89 -5.92 17.46 1.74
CA THR A 89 -5.87 16.02 1.43
C THR A 89 -4.78 15.67 0.43
N ARG A 90 -4.10 16.67 -0.14
CA ARG A 90 -3.02 16.53 -1.13
C ARG A 90 -2.01 17.67 -1.04
N THR A 91 -0.98 17.47 -0.22
CA THR A 91 0.01 18.50 0.10
C THR A 91 1.15 18.55 -0.91
N ALA A 92 1.99 19.59 -0.84
CA ALA A 92 3.17 19.72 -1.70
C ALA A 92 4.17 18.56 -1.48
N ALA A 93 4.37 18.13 -0.24
CA ALA A 93 5.25 17.00 0.09
C ALA A 93 4.77 15.70 -0.58
N MET A 94 3.47 15.43 -0.53
CA MET A 94 2.87 14.26 -1.20
C MET A 94 3.07 14.32 -2.72
N LYS A 95 2.92 15.51 -3.33
CA LYS A 95 3.19 15.72 -4.76
C LYS A 95 4.66 15.53 -5.13
N GLN A 96 5.59 15.86 -4.23
CA GLN A 96 7.01 15.57 -4.46
C GLN A 96 7.28 14.08 -4.36
N ARG A 97 6.68 13.39 -3.39
CA ARG A 97 6.76 11.94 -3.28
C ARG A 97 6.23 11.25 -4.54
N ASP A 98 5.14 11.72 -5.14
CA ASP A 98 4.63 11.14 -6.40
C ASP A 98 5.66 11.15 -7.54
N LYS A 99 6.58 12.13 -7.58
CA LYS A 99 7.63 12.21 -8.60
C LYS A 99 8.76 11.20 -8.38
N LEU A 100 8.83 10.63 -7.17
CA LEU A 100 9.78 9.58 -6.80
C LEU A 100 9.17 8.17 -6.96
N VAL A 101 7.86 8.08 -7.23
CA VAL A 101 7.20 6.79 -7.46
C VAL A 101 7.62 6.25 -8.81
N LEU A 102 8.20 5.05 -8.81
CA LEU A 102 8.72 4.40 -10.01
C LEU A 102 7.72 3.40 -10.60
N GLY A 103 7.04 2.65 -9.73
CA GLY A 103 6.03 1.64 -10.10
C GLY A 103 4.69 1.88 -9.42
N LYS A 104 3.60 1.50 -10.10
CA LYS A 104 2.24 1.59 -9.56
C LYS A 104 1.81 0.20 -9.11
N THR A 105 1.64 0.03 -7.82
CA THR A 105 1.11 -1.20 -7.23
C THR A 105 -0.42 -1.27 -7.32
N LEU A 106 -1.00 -2.47 -7.31
CA LEU A 106 -2.44 -2.76 -7.23
C LEU A 106 -3.11 -2.10 -6.01
N GLN A 107 -2.37 -1.89 -4.92
CA GLN A 107 -2.86 -1.23 -3.71
C GLN A 107 -3.03 0.30 -3.86
N GLY A 108 -2.55 0.87 -4.97
CA GLY A 108 -2.73 2.28 -5.34
C GLY A 108 -1.73 3.27 -4.73
N LEU A 109 -0.76 2.80 -3.95
CA LEU A 109 0.23 3.68 -3.28
C LEU A 109 1.55 3.81 -4.06
N GLY A 110 1.89 2.83 -4.89
CA GLY A 110 3.14 2.82 -5.66
C GLY A 110 4.39 2.61 -4.81
N VAL A 111 5.51 2.35 -5.48
CA VAL A 111 6.81 2.06 -4.83
C VAL A 111 7.79 3.21 -5.02
N VAL A 112 8.53 3.50 -3.95
CA VAL A 112 9.70 4.38 -3.95
C VAL A 112 10.89 3.56 -3.48
N VAL A 113 11.92 3.48 -4.31
CA VAL A 113 13.18 2.79 -4.04
C VAL A 113 14.35 3.67 -4.49
N PRO A 114 15.58 3.44 -3.99
CA PRO A 114 16.76 4.04 -4.57
C PRO A 114 16.83 3.75 -6.08
N TYR A 115 17.05 4.77 -6.88
CA TYR A 115 17.12 4.66 -8.33
C TYR A 115 18.16 5.62 -8.89
N ASP A 116 19.16 5.04 -9.54
CA ASP A 116 20.21 5.74 -10.25
C ASP A 116 19.72 6.05 -11.67
N LYS A 117 19.42 7.33 -11.91
CA LYS A 117 18.95 7.82 -13.20
C LYS A 117 20.03 7.85 -14.28
N GLU A 118 21.30 7.90 -13.90
CA GLU A 118 22.40 7.95 -14.86
C GLU A 118 22.64 6.57 -15.49
N HIS A 119 22.53 5.52 -14.68
CA HIS A 119 22.77 4.14 -15.10
C HIS A 119 21.49 3.34 -15.35
N ASP A 120 20.31 3.91 -15.05
CA ASP A 120 19.00 3.24 -15.13
C ASP A 120 18.93 1.97 -14.27
N VAL A 121 19.36 2.08 -13.01
CA VAL A 121 19.47 0.97 -12.04
C VAL A 121 18.71 1.26 -10.74
N GLY A 122 18.03 0.25 -10.21
CA GLY A 122 17.25 0.24 -8.97
C GLY A 122 15.80 -0.22 -9.16
N TYR A 123 15.25 -0.07 -10.36
CA TYR A 123 13.88 -0.43 -10.68
C TYR A 123 13.69 -0.67 -12.18
N ARG A 124 12.94 -1.71 -12.52
CA ARG A 124 12.32 -1.92 -13.82
C ARG A 124 10.87 -2.38 -13.65
N ASN A 125 10.06 -2.24 -14.70
CA ASN A 125 8.65 -2.62 -14.65
C ASN A 125 8.48 -4.14 -14.57
N VAL A 126 7.47 -4.58 -13.83
CA VAL A 126 6.96 -5.95 -13.92
C VAL A 126 6.49 -6.21 -15.36
N PRO A 127 6.89 -7.31 -16.02
CA PRO A 127 6.60 -7.59 -17.44
C PRO A 127 5.15 -8.06 -17.67
N GLU A 128 4.22 -7.62 -16.81
CA GLU A 128 2.82 -7.99 -16.87
C GLU A 128 1.93 -6.81 -16.51
N THR A 129 0.74 -6.77 -17.10
CA THR A 129 -0.27 -5.76 -16.73
C THR A 129 -0.95 -6.13 -15.41
N HIS A 130 -1.48 -5.14 -14.71
CA HIS A 130 -2.31 -5.36 -13.52
C HIS A 130 -3.51 -6.29 -13.78
N GLU A 131 -4.10 -6.22 -14.98
CA GLU A 131 -5.20 -7.12 -15.36
C GLU A 131 -4.70 -8.56 -15.49
N THR A 132 -3.56 -8.78 -16.15
CA THR A 132 -2.97 -10.10 -16.30
C THR A 132 -2.56 -10.67 -14.94
N LEU A 133 -1.86 -9.90 -14.11
CA LEU A 133 -1.44 -10.31 -12.77
C LEU A 133 -2.65 -10.73 -11.92
N ARG A 134 -3.74 -9.94 -11.92
CA ARG A 134 -4.98 -10.33 -11.23
C ARG A 134 -5.53 -11.66 -11.73
N LYS A 135 -5.52 -11.92 -13.04
CA LYS A 135 -5.97 -13.20 -13.61
C LYS A 135 -5.06 -14.36 -13.21
N MET A 136 -3.74 -14.17 -13.21
CA MET A 136 -2.77 -15.17 -12.77
C MET A 136 -2.99 -15.56 -11.31
N MET A 137 -3.04 -14.57 -10.41
CA MET A 137 -3.27 -14.81 -8.97
C MET A 137 -4.64 -15.42 -8.70
N LYS A 138 -5.68 -15.00 -9.44
CA LYS A 138 -7.02 -15.60 -9.37
C LYS A 138 -7.01 -17.09 -9.68
N ARG A 139 -6.29 -17.50 -10.73
CA ARG A 139 -6.17 -18.92 -11.09
C ARG A 139 -5.51 -19.74 -9.99
N VAL A 140 -4.50 -19.18 -9.30
CA VAL A 140 -3.84 -19.84 -8.17
C VAL A 140 -4.80 -20.00 -6.98
N VAL A 141 -5.52 -18.93 -6.63
CA VAL A 141 -6.41 -18.91 -5.44
C VAL A 141 -7.68 -19.74 -5.64
N GLU A 142 -8.24 -19.76 -6.85
CA GLU A 142 -9.48 -20.47 -7.16
C GLU A 142 -9.26 -21.89 -7.73
N ALA A 143 -8.01 -22.37 -7.79
CA ALA A 143 -7.69 -23.72 -8.23
C ALA A 143 -8.40 -24.78 -7.35
N LYS A 144 -8.99 -25.79 -8.00
CA LYS A 144 -9.77 -26.83 -7.31
C LYS A 144 -9.01 -28.14 -7.10
N THR A 145 -7.91 -28.32 -7.81
CA THR A 145 -7.03 -29.49 -7.69
C THR A 145 -5.59 -29.03 -7.60
N ASP A 146 -4.72 -29.88 -7.07
CA ASP A 146 -3.30 -29.58 -6.95
C ASP A 146 -2.67 -29.40 -8.34
N GLU A 147 -3.08 -30.17 -9.35
CA GLU A 147 -2.56 -30.01 -10.72
C GLU A 147 -2.93 -28.65 -11.33
N GLN A 148 -4.14 -28.16 -11.07
CA GLN A 148 -4.55 -26.82 -11.54
C GLN A 148 -3.75 -25.72 -10.83
N LYS A 149 -3.50 -25.92 -9.52
CA LYS A 149 -2.75 -25.00 -8.70
C LYS A 149 -1.29 -24.95 -9.13
N ASP A 150 -0.66 -26.10 -9.35
CA ASP A 150 0.73 -26.21 -9.80
C ASP A 150 0.91 -25.56 -11.18
N ALA A 151 0.01 -25.86 -12.13
CA ALA A 151 0.06 -25.22 -13.45
C ALA A 151 -0.15 -23.68 -13.38
N ALA A 152 -0.95 -23.19 -12.44
CA ALA A 152 -1.13 -21.75 -12.23
C ALA A 152 0.10 -21.11 -11.55
N LEU A 153 0.74 -21.83 -10.61
CA LEU A 153 1.97 -21.40 -9.96
C LEU A 153 3.15 -21.39 -10.93
N ASP A 154 3.25 -22.35 -11.85
CA ASP A 154 4.27 -22.36 -12.90
C ASP A 154 4.22 -21.08 -13.75
N LYS A 155 3.01 -20.60 -14.06
CA LYS A 155 2.83 -19.32 -14.75
C LYS A 155 3.21 -18.11 -13.92
N LEU A 156 3.00 -18.15 -12.61
CA LEU A 156 3.47 -17.09 -11.72
C LEU A 156 5.00 -17.15 -11.56
N GLN A 157 5.60 -18.34 -11.66
CA GLN A 157 7.03 -18.56 -11.56
C GLN A 157 7.81 -17.94 -12.71
N GLU A 158 7.22 -17.83 -13.91
CA GLU A 158 7.79 -17.08 -15.04
C GLU A 158 8.07 -15.61 -14.63
N VAL A 159 7.10 -14.95 -13.98
CA VAL A 159 7.29 -13.56 -13.47
C VAL A 159 8.32 -13.51 -12.34
N ILE A 160 8.35 -14.51 -11.47
CA ILE A 160 9.35 -14.60 -10.39
C ILE A 160 10.76 -14.75 -10.97
N GLN A 161 10.92 -15.48 -12.06
CA GLN A 161 12.20 -15.62 -12.74
C GLN A 161 12.69 -14.27 -13.29
N ASP A 162 11.80 -13.49 -13.90
CA ASP A 162 12.12 -12.13 -14.35
C ASP A 162 12.50 -11.23 -13.17
N VAL A 163 11.84 -11.37 -12.02
CA VAL A 163 12.22 -10.67 -10.78
C VAL A 163 13.63 -11.06 -10.32
N GLN A 164 14.04 -12.33 -10.43
CA GLN A 164 15.38 -12.75 -10.07
C GLN A 164 16.43 -12.17 -11.01
N PHE A 165 16.18 -12.15 -12.32
CA PHE A 165 17.05 -11.46 -13.27
C PHE A 165 17.17 -9.96 -12.96
N ALA A 166 16.07 -9.31 -12.62
CA ALA A 166 16.09 -7.92 -12.18
C ALA A 166 16.94 -7.73 -10.91
N ASN A 167 16.81 -8.61 -9.92
CA ASN A 167 17.62 -8.55 -8.69
C ASN A 167 19.12 -8.70 -8.97
N ASP A 168 19.50 -9.66 -9.81
CA ASP A 168 20.90 -9.91 -10.20
C ASP A 168 21.51 -8.71 -10.95
N GLU A 169 20.66 -7.97 -11.68
CA GLU A 169 21.03 -6.77 -12.42
C GLU A 169 20.89 -5.46 -11.60
N GLY A 170 20.56 -5.56 -10.30
CA GLY A 170 20.51 -4.41 -9.38
C GLY A 170 19.18 -3.65 -9.34
N ASP A 171 18.08 -4.26 -9.81
CA ASP A 171 16.73 -3.69 -9.85
C ASP A 171 15.74 -4.33 -8.84
N PRO A 172 16.01 -4.28 -7.52
CA PRO A 172 15.15 -4.90 -6.53
C PRO A 172 13.76 -4.25 -6.42
N GLY A 173 13.58 -3.06 -7.01
CA GLY A 173 12.29 -2.37 -7.09
C GLY A 173 11.21 -3.18 -7.82
N MET A 174 11.57 -3.98 -8.82
CA MET A 174 10.63 -4.85 -9.54
C MET A 174 10.06 -5.93 -8.61
N GLY A 175 10.92 -6.58 -7.83
CA GLY A 175 10.51 -7.57 -6.84
C GLY A 175 9.64 -6.96 -5.74
N LEU A 176 9.96 -5.74 -5.29
CA LEU A 176 9.11 -5.04 -4.31
C LEU A 176 7.70 -4.76 -4.87
N GLU A 177 7.59 -4.23 -6.09
CA GLU A 177 6.29 -3.96 -6.72
C GLU A 177 5.48 -5.25 -6.89
N PHE A 178 6.05 -6.27 -7.53
CA PHE A 178 5.39 -7.53 -7.77
C PHE A 178 4.96 -8.21 -6.46
N GLY A 179 5.85 -8.27 -5.47
CA GLY A 179 5.54 -8.87 -4.17
C GLY A 179 4.41 -8.14 -3.43
N LEU A 180 4.33 -6.80 -3.53
CA LEU A 180 3.25 -6.01 -2.94
C LEU A 180 1.93 -6.22 -3.69
N ASP A 181 1.97 -6.40 -5.01
CA ASP A 181 0.80 -6.72 -5.82
C ASP A 181 0.22 -8.09 -5.46
N VAL A 182 1.08 -9.09 -5.30
CA VAL A 182 0.68 -10.43 -4.83
C VAL A 182 0.12 -10.38 -3.41
N PHE A 183 0.77 -9.64 -2.52
CA PHE A 183 0.28 -9.45 -1.15
C PHE A 183 -1.07 -8.74 -1.10
N GLY A 184 -1.25 -7.68 -1.88
CA GLY A 184 -2.48 -6.88 -1.93
C GLY A 184 -3.64 -7.60 -2.62
N TYR A 185 -3.37 -8.62 -3.46
CA TYR A 185 -4.40 -9.51 -3.98
C TYR A 185 -4.95 -10.43 -2.88
N GLY A 186 -4.05 -11.02 -2.08
CA GLY A 186 -4.40 -11.89 -0.95
C GLY A 186 -4.71 -13.35 -1.33
N GLY A 187 -4.77 -14.22 -0.33
CA GLY A 187 -5.03 -15.66 -0.49
C GLY A 187 -3.87 -16.53 -0.01
N GLU A 188 -4.18 -17.53 0.80
CA GLU A 188 -3.17 -18.35 1.49
C GLU A 188 -2.22 -19.08 0.54
N ALA A 189 -2.72 -19.49 -0.63
CA ALA A 189 -1.93 -20.14 -1.67
C ALA A 189 -0.75 -19.28 -2.18
N LEU A 190 -0.82 -17.95 -2.00
CA LEU A 190 0.21 -17.01 -2.45
C LEU A 190 1.21 -16.63 -1.35
N HIS A 191 0.99 -17.05 -0.09
CA HIS A 191 1.84 -16.64 1.04
C HIS A 191 3.32 -16.99 0.84
N ASN A 192 3.62 -18.15 0.24
CA ASN A 192 4.99 -18.55 -0.03
C ASN A 192 5.65 -17.65 -1.09
N THR A 193 4.92 -17.32 -2.16
CA THR A 193 5.38 -16.36 -3.18
C THR A 193 5.66 -15.00 -2.56
N VAL A 194 4.73 -14.47 -1.76
CA VAL A 194 4.90 -13.20 -1.06
C VAL A 194 6.14 -13.22 -0.19
N ARG A 195 6.30 -14.24 0.66
CA ARG A 195 7.46 -14.34 1.55
C ARG A 195 8.77 -14.42 0.77
N HIS A 196 8.83 -15.23 -0.27
CA HIS A 196 10.03 -15.37 -1.08
C HIS A 196 10.44 -14.03 -1.72
N VAL A 197 9.50 -13.38 -2.42
CA VAL A 197 9.78 -12.17 -3.18
C VAL A 197 10.03 -10.97 -2.27
N LEU A 198 9.12 -10.68 -1.34
CA LEU A 198 9.21 -9.48 -0.51
C LEU A 198 10.35 -9.54 0.50
N LEU A 199 10.67 -10.71 1.08
CA LEU A 199 11.80 -10.80 2.00
C LEU A 199 13.12 -10.52 1.29
N LEU A 200 13.30 -11.04 0.08
CA LEU A 200 14.48 -10.76 -0.73
C LEU A 200 14.54 -9.28 -1.14
N ALA A 201 13.43 -8.73 -1.64
CA ALA A 201 13.38 -7.31 -2.03
C ALA A 201 13.69 -6.38 -0.85
N TYR A 202 13.14 -6.64 0.33
CA TYR A 202 13.45 -5.85 1.53
C TYR A 202 14.89 -6.01 1.99
N ASP A 203 15.51 -7.17 1.82
CA ASP A 203 16.92 -7.39 2.15
C ASP A 203 17.84 -6.59 1.20
N LEU A 204 17.60 -6.71 -0.11
CA LEU A 204 18.34 -5.98 -1.16
C LEU A 204 18.18 -4.45 -1.03
N LEU A 205 17.01 -3.98 -0.58
CA LEU A 205 16.75 -2.56 -0.31
C LEU A 205 17.21 -2.10 1.07
N ASN A 206 17.82 -2.98 1.88
CA ASN A 206 18.24 -2.71 3.25
C ASN A 206 17.10 -2.18 4.16
N ARG A 207 15.94 -2.86 4.11
CA ARG A 207 14.72 -2.56 4.87
C ARG A 207 14.39 -3.67 5.90
N PRO A 208 15.27 -3.93 6.88
CA PRO A 208 15.15 -5.10 7.77
C PRO A 208 13.88 -5.11 8.62
N VAL A 209 13.38 -3.93 9.02
CA VAL A 209 12.13 -3.81 9.80
C VAL A 209 10.92 -4.29 8.98
N SER A 210 10.85 -3.94 7.70
CA SER A 210 9.78 -4.44 6.81
C SER A 210 9.84 -5.96 6.66
N ALA A 211 11.04 -6.51 6.47
CA ALA A 211 11.24 -7.95 6.40
C ALA A 211 10.81 -8.64 7.70
N GLN A 212 11.13 -8.07 8.87
CA GLN A 212 10.71 -8.59 10.16
C GLN A 212 9.18 -8.57 10.32
N ILE A 213 8.51 -7.46 9.98
CA ILE A 213 7.04 -7.36 10.04
C ILE A 213 6.39 -8.46 9.21
N LEU A 214 6.92 -8.74 8.02
CA LEU A 214 6.38 -9.78 7.14
C LEU A 214 6.55 -11.21 7.71
N ARG A 215 7.62 -11.47 8.47
CA ARG A 215 7.90 -12.78 9.09
C ARG A 215 7.01 -13.09 10.29
N VAL A 216 6.50 -12.07 11.00
CA VAL A 216 5.82 -12.25 12.29
C VAL A 216 4.41 -12.84 12.17
N ARG A 217 3.82 -12.93 10.96
CA ARG A 217 2.53 -13.61 10.74
C ARG A 217 2.75 -15.09 10.39
N ASN A 218 2.53 -15.95 11.38
CA ASN A 218 2.26 -17.39 11.24
C ASN A 218 0.75 -17.63 11.35
#